data_AF-A0A558RBE0-F1
#
_entry.id   AF-A0A558RBE0-F1
#
_cell.length_a   1.000
_cell.length_b   1.000
_cell.length_c   1.000
_cell.angle_alpha   90.00
_cell.angle_beta   90.00
_cell.angle_gamma   90.00
#
_symmetry.space_group_name_H-M   'P 1'
#
loop_
_entity.id
_entity.type
_entity.pdbx_description
1 polymer ?
#
loop_
_entity_poly.entity_id
_entity_poly.type
_entity_poly.pdbx_seq_one_letter_code
_entity_poly.pdbx_strand_id
1 'polypeptide(L)'
;MSRPSSRASGPSPTTRRPAPCPAASSGAPGWWHDLRDDEREKPMNTPAFTAETSERGYRFLAAEVRRPQQFPREEVEAALARYFALAGEAAETGDWNAWADLFTEDAVYIEHAFGILRGREGIRAWVTAVTGAKPTDLRMTDEWHVIDNDLCIVYASNWRADPAGGDPYQFNAVAMLCYAGNGQWCYEEDVYNALEAQQVMQAHAAAKSAAG
;
A
#
# COMPACT_ATOMS: atom_id res chain seq x y z
N MET A 1 41.62 -40.39 40.12
CA MET A 1 40.91 -39.37 40.91
C MET A 1 41.09 -38.02 40.25
N SER A 2 40.09 -37.52 39.52
CA SER A 2 40.00 -36.12 39.07
C SER A 2 38.53 -35.74 38.97
N ARG A 3 38.17 -34.62 39.61
CA ARG A 3 36.80 -34.12 39.82
C ARG A 3 36.14 -33.61 38.53
N PRO A 4 34.80 -33.62 38.40
CA PRO A 4 34.11 -32.86 37.37
C PRO A 4 33.91 -31.40 37.84
N SER A 5 34.19 -30.45 36.96
CA SER A 5 33.91 -29.02 37.16
C SER A 5 32.45 -28.73 36.81
N SER A 6 31.64 -28.37 37.80
CA SER A 6 30.28 -27.87 37.60
C SER A 6 30.32 -26.45 37.01
N ARG A 7 29.76 -26.26 35.81
CA ARG A 7 29.42 -24.91 35.31
C ARG A 7 28.18 -24.42 36.08
N ALA A 8 28.32 -23.29 36.75
CA ALA A 8 27.19 -22.59 37.37
C ALA A 8 26.31 -21.94 36.29
N SER A 9 25.00 -22.20 36.35
CA SER A 9 23.99 -21.52 35.54
C SER A 9 23.76 -20.11 36.09
N GLY A 10 24.16 -19.07 35.35
CA GLY A 10 23.75 -17.70 35.61
C GLY A 10 22.31 -17.44 35.13
N PRO A 11 21.60 -16.45 35.71
CA PRO A 11 20.24 -16.14 35.29
C PRO A 11 20.22 -15.54 33.88
N SER A 12 19.27 -15.99 33.05
CA SER A 12 19.02 -15.43 31.72
C SER A 12 18.61 -13.95 31.82
N PRO A 13 19.12 -13.07 30.93
CA PRO A 13 18.72 -11.67 30.93
C PRO A 13 17.25 -11.57 30.51
N THR A 14 16.43 -11.02 31.41
CA THR A 14 15.04 -10.67 31.11
C THR A 14 15.02 -9.56 30.06
N THR A 15 14.67 -9.90 28.83
CA THR A 15 14.35 -8.92 27.78
C THR A 15 13.10 -8.15 28.20
N ARG A 16 13.30 -6.95 28.76
CA ARG A 16 12.22 -6.00 29.01
C ARG A 16 11.69 -5.54 27.65
N ARG A 17 10.47 -5.96 27.31
CA ARG A 17 9.77 -5.49 26.12
C ARG A 17 9.58 -3.96 26.28
N PRO A 18 10.04 -3.12 25.35
CA PRO A 18 9.80 -1.68 25.43
C PRO A 18 8.29 -1.41 25.41
N ALA A 19 7.86 -0.37 26.10
CA ALA A 19 6.47 0.08 26.06
C ALA A 19 6.07 0.40 24.61
N PRO A 20 4.83 0.11 24.18
CA PRO A 20 4.37 0.51 22.86
C PRO A 20 4.46 2.03 22.74
N CYS A 21 5.11 2.51 21.67
CA CYS A 21 5.06 3.92 21.29
C CYS A 21 3.59 4.33 21.11
N PRO A 22 3.19 5.54 21.51
CA PRO A 22 1.87 6.06 21.16
C PRO A 22 1.74 6.04 19.64
N ALA A 23 0.62 5.51 19.14
CA ALA A 23 0.30 5.55 17.72
C ALA A 23 0.35 7.00 17.25
N ALA A 24 1.33 7.32 16.39
CA ALA A 24 1.31 8.59 15.68
C ALA A 24 0.01 8.63 14.88
N SER A 25 -0.77 9.69 15.01
CA SER A 25 -1.94 9.90 14.16
C SER A 25 -1.45 9.88 12.71
N SER A 26 -1.84 8.84 11.96
CA SER A 26 -1.46 8.64 10.57
C SER A 26 -2.24 9.63 9.70
N GLY A 27 -1.79 10.89 9.65
CA GLY A 27 -2.20 11.81 8.61
C GLY A 27 -1.51 11.43 7.31
N ALA A 28 -2.12 11.78 6.17
CA ALA A 28 -1.39 11.67 4.92
C ALA A 28 -0.12 12.54 4.97
N PRO A 29 0.97 12.14 4.31
CA PRO A 29 2.17 12.98 4.23
C PRO A 29 1.81 14.40 3.80
N GLY A 30 2.53 15.42 4.28
CA GLY A 30 2.21 16.83 3.98
C GLY A 30 2.10 17.10 2.47
N TRP A 31 2.94 16.44 1.68
CA TRP A 31 2.88 16.52 0.23
C TRP A 31 1.60 15.94 -0.37
N TRP A 32 0.96 14.93 0.24
CA TRP A 32 -0.32 14.40 -0.24
C TRP A 32 -1.45 15.42 -0.13
N HIS A 33 -1.44 16.24 0.94
CA HIS A 33 -2.39 17.33 1.12
C HIS A 33 -2.14 18.48 0.12
N ASP A 34 -0.88 18.76 -0.21
CA ASP A 34 -0.51 19.80 -1.19
C ASP A 34 -0.94 19.46 -2.63
N LEU A 35 -1.30 18.20 -2.92
CA LEU A 35 -1.78 17.74 -4.24
C LEU A 35 -3.29 17.91 -4.45
N ARG A 36 -4.02 18.33 -3.40
CA ARG A 36 -5.44 18.67 -3.47
C ARG A 36 -5.58 20.18 -3.40
N ASP A 37 -5.51 20.83 -4.56
CA ASP A 37 -5.66 22.29 -4.67
C ASP A 37 -7.01 22.81 -4.12
N ASP A 38 -8.02 21.95 -3.92
CA ASP A 38 -9.39 22.36 -3.60
C ASP A 38 -9.76 22.42 -2.10
N GLU A 39 -8.96 21.89 -1.16
CA GLU A 39 -9.43 21.68 0.22
C GLU A 39 -8.41 22.01 1.34
N ARG A 40 -7.66 23.11 1.24
CA ARG A 40 -6.84 23.63 2.38
C ARG A 40 -7.64 23.93 3.66
N GLU A 41 -8.97 23.99 3.61
CA GLU A 41 -9.78 24.51 4.73
C GLU A 41 -10.94 23.61 5.20
N LYS A 42 -11.17 22.42 4.64
CA LYS A 42 -12.25 21.55 5.14
C LYS A 42 -11.67 20.42 5.98
N PRO A 43 -12.07 20.28 7.26
CA PRO A 43 -11.70 19.10 8.03
C PRO A 43 -12.29 17.89 7.31
N MET A 44 -11.40 17.09 6.72
CA MET A 44 -11.77 15.80 6.18
C MET A 44 -12.37 14.98 7.33
N ASN A 45 -13.69 14.72 7.28
CA ASN A 45 -14.36 13.76 8.16
C ASN A 45 -14.05 12.34 7.65
N THR A 46 -12.76 12.08 7.53
CA THR A 46 -12.18 10.86 7.01
C THR A 46 -11.98 9.91 8.19
N PRO A 47 -12.42 8.64 8.09
CA PRO A 47 -12.11 7.69 9.14
C PRO A 47 -10.60 7.64 9.33
N ALA A 48 -10.15 7.89 10.56
CA ALA A 48 -8.74 7.78 10.90
C ALA A 48 -8.31 6.33 10.66
N PHE A 49 -7.40 6.10 9.72
CA PHE A 49 -6.71 4.82 9.62
C PHE A 49 -5.52 4.82 10.58
N THR A 50 -5.08 3.63 10.98
CA THR A 50 -3.86 3.46 11.77
C THR A 50 -2.88 2.66 10.92
N ALA A 51 -1.76 3.28 10.59
CA ALA A 51 -0.64 2.61 9.96
C ALA A 51 0.50 2.45 10.97
N GLU A 52 1.11 1.26 11.01
CA GLU A 52 2.32 1.05 11.81
C GLU A 52 3.51 1.65 11.06
N THR A 53 4.34 2.40 11.78
CA THR A 53 5.59 2.94 11.23
C THR A 53 6.75 2.00 11.58
N SER A 54 7.68 1.82 10.65
CA SER A 54 8.91 1.09 10.94
C SER A 54 10.06 2.04 11.31
N GLU A 55 10.49 1.99 12.58
CA GLU A 55 11.66 2.75 13.06
C GLU A 55 12.98 2.26 12.47
N ARG A 56 13.02 1.04 11.92
CA ARG A 56 14.25 0.39 11.42
C ARG A 56 14.17 0.06 9.92
N GLY A 57 13.24 0.66 9.20
CA GLY A 57 12.97 0.38 7.79
C GLY A 57 12.11 -0.87 7.59
N TYR A 58 11.57 -1.03 6.39
CA TYR A 58 10.67 -2.13 6.07
C TYR A 58 11.45 -3.43 5.90
N ARG A 59 10.98 -4.48 6.59
CA ARG A 59 11.42 -5.86 6.36
C ARG A 59 10.40 -6.53 5.45
N PHE A 60 10.76 -7.66 4.84
CA PHE A 60 9.82 -8.47 4.10
C PHE A 60 8.74 -9.05 5.03
N LEU A 61 7.55 -8.45 5.05
CA LEU A 61 6.45 -8.83 5.96
C LEU A 61 5.53 -9.91 5.37
N ALA A 62 5.68 -10.27 4.10
CA ALA A 62 4.87 -11.34 3.52
C ALA A 62 5.01 -12.66 4.29
N ALA A 63 6.15 -12.92 4.93
CA ALA A 63 6.36 -14.11 5.76
C ALA A 63 5.38 -14.22 6.96
N GLU A 64 4.69 -13.14 7.35
CA GLU A 64 3.68 -13.16 8.42
C GLU A 64 2.33 -13.73 7.96
N VAL A 65 2.01 -13.62 6.68
CA VAL A 65 0.65 -13.80 6.13
C VAL A 65 0.60 -14.73 4.93
N ARG A 66 1.69 -14.77 4.14
CA ARG A 66 1.84 -15.63 2.97
C ARG A 66 1.84 -17.08 3.41
N ARG A 67 0.97 -17.86 2.77
CA ARG A 67 0.81 -19.30 2.97
C ARG A 67 1.11 -19.98 1.64
N PRO A 68 2.38 -20.34 1.36
CA PRO A 68 2.78 -20.86 0.07
C PRO A 68 1.96 -22.11 -0.29
N GLN A 69 1.20 -22.00 -1.38
CA GLN A 69 0.37 -23.06 -1.92
C GLN A 69 0.44 -22.99 -3.45
N GLN A 70 0.28 -24.12 -4.13
CA GLN A 70 0.25 -24.15 -5.59
C GLN A 70 -1.10 -23.67 -6.11
N PHE A 71 -1.08 -22.72 -7.04
CA PHE A 71 -2.28 -22.21 -7.70
C PHE A 71 -2.16 -22.36 -9.23
N PRO A 72 -3.27 -22.61 -9.93
CA PRO A 72 -3.31 -22.47 -11.38
C PRO A 72 -2.93 -21.04 -11.77
N ARG A 73 -2.01 -20.88 -12.73
CA ARG A 73 -1.56 -19.56 -13.19
C ARG A 73 -2.73 -18.69 -13.66
N GLU A 74 -3.68 -19.28 -14.38
CA GLU A 74 -4.92 -18.64 -14.86
C GLU A 74 -5.78 -18.05 -13.74
N GLU A 75 -5.78 -18.68 -12.55
CA GLU A 75 -6.51 -18.18 -11.39
C GLU A 75 -5.87 -16.89 -10.86
N VAL A 76 -4.53 -16.87 -10.81
CA VAL A 76 -3.75 -15.72 -10.34
C VAL A 76 -3.80 -14.57 -11.35
N GLU A 77 -3.73 -14.87 -12.65
CA GLU A 77 -3.92 -13.90 -13.73
C GLU A 77 -5.33 -13.27 -13.67
N ALA A 78 -6.36 -14.08 -13.44
CA ALA A 78 -7.73 -13.57 -13.27
C ALA A 78 -7.88 -12.68 -12.03
N ALA A 79 -7.24 -13.04 -10.92
CA ALA A 79 -7.21 -12.22 -9.71
C ALA A 79 -6.51 -10.87 -9.96
N LEU A 80 -5.40 -10.88 -10.71
CA LEU A 80 -4.65 -9.66 -11.03
C LEU A 80 -5.42 -8.74 -11.98
N ALA A 81 -6.05 -9.29 -13.02
CA ALA A 81 -6.92 -8.53 -13.91
C ALA A 81 -8.10 -7.89 -13.13
N ARG A 82 -8.69 -8.63 -12.20
CA ARG A 82 -9.76 -8.11 -11.33
C ARG A 82 -9.28 -7.00 -10.40
N TYR A 83 -8.05 -7.07 -9.91
CA TYR A 83 -7.43 -6.02 -9.10
C TYR A 83 -7.37 -4.68 -9.85
N PHE A 84 -6.84 -4.66 -11.07
CA PHE A 84 -6.77 -3.42 -11.86
C PHE A 84 -8.14 -2.92 -12.32
N ALA A 85 -9.05 -3.82 -12.69
CA ALA A 85 -10.42 -3.46 -13.05
C ALA A 85 -11.13 -2.75 -11.90
N LEU A 86 -11.10 -3.32 -10.69
CA LEU A 86 -11.74 -2.72 -9.52
C LEU A 86 -11.04 -1.43 -9.06
N ALA A 87 -9.72 -1.31 -9.24
CA ALA A 87 -9.03 -0.05 -8.98
C ALA A 87 -9.50 1.06 -9.93
N GLY A 88 -9.72 0.73 -11.22
CA GLY A 88 -10.28 1.67 -12.20
C GLY A 88 -11.71 2.10 -11.84
N GLU A 89 -12.59 1.14 -11.54
CA GLU A 89 -13.96 1.41 -11.10
C GLU A 89 -13.99 2.26 -9.81
N ALA A 90 -13.14 1.96 -8.84
CA ALA A 90 -13.03 2.72 -7.61
C ALA A 90 -12.49 4.14 -7.84
N ALA A 91 -11.56 4.32 -8.77
CA ALA A 91 -11.07 5.65 -9.14
C ALA A 91 -12.17 6.52 -9.80
N GLU A 92 -13.07 5.91 -10.59
CA GLU A 92 -14.18 6.62 -11.23
C GLU A 92 -15.33 6.94 -10.27
N THR A 93 -15.61 6.04 -9.31
CA THR A 93 -16.77 6.15 -8.41
C THR A 93 -16.42 6.79 -7.07
N GLY A 94 -15.17 6.66 -6.61
CA GLY A 94 -14.75 6.95 -5.25
C GLY A 94 -15.06 5.83 -4.25
N ASP A 95 -15.71 4.75 -4.66
CA ASP A 95 -16.02 3.61 -3.79
C ASP A 95 -14.94 2.53 -3.88
N TRP A 96 -14.11 2.45 -2.85
CA TRP A 96 -12.99 1.51 -2.77
C TRP A 96 -13.35 0.20 -2.06
N ASN A 97 -14.62 0.00 -1.70
CA ASN A 97 -15.00 -1.15 -0.87
C ASN A 97 -14.77 -2.49 -1.57
N ALA A 98 -15.17 -2.59 -2.84
CA ALA A 98 -15.02 -3.81 -3.62
C ALA A 98 -13.54 -4.13 -3.89
N TRP A 99 -12.71 -3.10 -4.09
CA TRP A 99 -11.27 -3.28 -4.24
C TRP A 99 -10.63 -3.77 -2.93
N ALA A 100 -11.01 -3.21 -1.78
CA ALA A 100 -10.54 -3.68 -0.48
C ALA A 100 -10.95 -5.14 -0.18
N ASP A 101 -12.10 -5.60 -0.69
CA ASP A 101 -12.53 -7.01 -0.53
C ASP A 101 -11.64 -8.02 -1.26
N LEU A 102 -10.72 -7.57 -2.12
CA LEU A 102 -9.69 -8.41 -2.72
C LEU A 102 -8.61 -8.82 -1.72
N PHE A 103 -8.55 -8.27 -0.51
CA PHE A 103 -7.56 -8.65 0.49
C PHE A 103 -8.12 -9.69 1.47
N THR A 104 -7.27 -10.59 1.98
CA THR A 104 -7.66 -11.48 3.08
C THR A 104 -7.87 -10.67 4.37
N GLU A 105 -8.65 -11.21 5.31
CA GLU A 105 -8.94 -10.51 6.57
C GLU A 105 -7.68 -10.19 7.37
N ASP A 106 -6.65 -11.03 7.25
CA ASP A 106 -5.35 -10.91 7.89
C ASP A 106 -4.26 -10.27 7.00
N ALA A 107 -4.63 -9.69 5.85
CA ALA A 107 -3.66 -9.19 4.89
C ALA A 107 -2.72 -8.12 5.47
N VAL A 108 -1.50 -8.03 4.94
CA VAL A 108 -0.55 -6.95 5.25
C VAL A 108 -0.26 -6.17 3.98
N TYR A 109 -0.42 -4.85 4.05
CA TYR A 109 -0.09 -3.93 2.97
C TYR A 109 1.01 -2.98 3.43
N ILE A 110 2.08 -2.84 2.67
CA ILE A 110 3.12 -1.82 2.90
C ILE A 110 2.98 -0.73 1.84
N GLU A 111 2.49 0.42 2.28
CA GLU A 111 2.47 1.64 1.48
C GLU A 111 3.60 2.52 2.02
N HIS A 112 4.71 2.66 1.29
CA HIS A 112 5.93 3.28 1.83
C HIS A 112 5.72 4.74 2.27
N ALA A 113 4.75 5.45 1.70
CA ALA A 113 4.39 6.80 2.13
C ALA A 113 3.52 6.86 3.40
N PHE A 114 2.78 5.80 3.72
CA PHE A 114 1.77 5.79 4.79
C PHE A 114 2.08 4.83 5.93
N GLY A 115 2.87 3.78 5.70
CA GLY A 115 3.27 2.78 6.67
C GLY A 115 2.74 1.38 6.36
N ILE A 116 2.65 0.55 7.40
CA ILE A 116 2.16 -0.82 7.33
C ILE A 116 0.68 -0.81 7.73
N LEU A 117 -0.17 -1.29 6.84
CA LEU A 117 -1.60 -1.46 7.06
C LEU A 117 -1.87 -2.94 7.34
N ARG A 118 -2.64 -3.21 8.39
CA ARG A 118 -2.95 -4.58 8.81
C ARG A 118 -4.44 -4.87 8.70
N GLY A 119 -4.73 -6.00 8.08
CA GLY A 119 -6.05 -6.53 7.81
C GLY A 119 -6.79 -5.75 6.73
N ARG A 120 -7.76 -6.44 6.11
CA ARG A 120 -8.64 -5.88 5.08
C ARG A 120 -9.23 -4.52 5.48
N GLU A 121 -9.73 -4.42 6.71
CA GLU A 121 -10.40 -3.20 7.17
C GLU A 121 -9.43 -2.05 7.43
N GLY A 122 -8.16 -2.34 7.78
CA GLY A 122 -7.11 -1.32 7.84
C GLY A 122 -6.78 -0.76 6.46
N ILE A 123 -6.69 -1.64 5.45
CA ILE A 123 -6.49 -1.28 4.05
C ILE A 123 -7.67 -0.46 3.52
N ARG A 124 -8.91 -0.91 3.77
CA ARG A 124 -10.15 -0.20 3.40
C ARG A 124 -10.20 1.20 3.99
N ALA A 125 -9.92 1.33 5.29
CA ALA A 125 -9.92 2.61 5.98
C ALA A 125 -8.89 3.56 5.36
N TRP A 126 -7.68 3.09 5.08
CA TRP A 126 -6.63 3.87 4.44
C TRP A 126 -7.01 4.33 3.04
N VAL A 127 -7.39 3.44 2.13
CA VAL A 127 -7.64 3.83 0.74
C VAL A 127 -8.85 4.77 0.63
N THR A 128 -9.89 4.54 1.43
CA THR A 128 -11.07 5.43 1.52
C THR A 128 -10.67 6.80 2.07
N ALA A 129 -9.78 6.81 3.07
CA ALA A 129 -9.29 8.04 3.67
C ALA A 129 -8.45 8.88 2.73
N VAL A 130 -7.49 8.22 2.06
CA VAL A 130 -6.54 8.83 1.14
C VAL A 130 -7.25 9.38 -0.08
N THR A 131 -8.27 8.68 -0.59
CA THR A 131 -9.10 9.14 -1.74
C THR A 131 -10.23 10.09 -1.32
N GLY A 132 -10.51 10.21 -0.01
CA GLY A 132 -11.60 11.03 0.50
C GLY A 132 -12.99 10.51 0.11
N ALA A 133 -13.10 9.24 -0.28
CA ALA A 133 -14.31 8.63 -0.85
C ALA A 133 -14.92 9.43 -2.02
N LYS A 134 -14.06 10.03 -2.84
CA LYS A 134 -14.44 10.82 -4.02
C LYS A 134 -13.76 10.24 -5.26
N PRO A 135 -14.38 10.40 -6.45
CA PRO A 135 -13.71 10.14 -7.71
C PRO A 135 -12.37 10.88 -7.80
N THR A 136 -11.39 10.25 -8.45
CA THR A 136 -10.08 10.81 -8.76
C THR A 136 -9.80 10.64 -10.25
N ASP A 137 -9.02 11.53 -10.86
CA ASP A 137 -8.50 11.37 -12.22
C ASP A 137 -7.15 10.61 -12.25
N LEU A 138 -6.66 10.12 -11.11
CA LEU A 138 -5.51 9.19 -11.03
C LEU A 138 -5.93 7.83 -11.57
N ARG A 139 -5.15 7.29 -12.49
CA ARG A 139 -5.34 5.96 -13.06
C ARG A 139 -4.10 5.11 -12.79
N MET A 140 -4.33 3.81 -12.66
CA MET A 140 -3.29 2.83 -12.48
C MET A 140 -3.37 1.79 -13.61
N THR A 141 -2.23 1.36 -14.14
CA THR A 141 -2.19 0.38 -15.22
C THR A 141 -1.03 -0.59 -14.99
N ASP A 142 -1.23 -1.88 -15.27
CA ASP A 142 -0.14 -2.85 -15.29
C ASP A 142 0.60 -2.80 -16.63
N GLU A 143 1.78 -2.18 -16.64
CA GLU A 143 2.61 -2.11 -17.85
C GLU A 143 3.18 -3.49 -18.22
N TRP A 144 3.60 -4.22 -17.18
CA TRP A 144 3.98 -5.62 -17.27
C TRP A 144 3.96 -6.24 -15.87
N HIS A 145 3.82 -7.56 -15.82
CA HIS A 145 3.89 -8.31 -14.58
C HIS A 145 4.59 -9.66 -14.77
N VAL A 146 5.11 -10.19 -13.66
CA VAL A 146 5.64 -11.54 -13.56
C VAL A 146 4.83 -12.28 -12.50
N ILE A 147 4.39 -13.49 -12.84
CA ILE A 147 3.70 -14.41 -11.93
C ILE A 147 4.58 -15.64 -11.76
N ASP A 148 5.00 -15.89 -10.51
CA ASP A 148 5.64 -17.10 -10.04
C ASP A 148 4.77 -17.74 -8.96
N ASN A 149 3.91 -18.68 -9.39
CA ASN A 149 2.91 -19.32 -8.55
C ASN A 149 2.02 -18.29 -7.83
N ASP A 150 2.19 -18.10 -6.53
CA ASP A 150 1.42 -17.19 -5.67
C ASP A 150 2.06 -15.80 -5.54
N LEU A 151 3.24 -15.57 -6.11
CA LEU A 151 3.93 -14.29 -6.08
C LEU A 151 3.72 -13.55 -7.40
N CYS A 152 3.23 -12.31 -7.32
CA CYS A 152 3.14 -11.39 -8.45
C CYS A 152 4.06 -10.20 -8.22
N ILE A 153 4.83 -9.83 -9.24
CA ILE A 153 5.56 -8.58 -9.31
C ILE A 153 4.98 -7.78 -10.47
N VAL A 154 4.51 -6.57 -10.19
CA VAL A 154 3.88 -5.71 -11.19
C VAL A 154 4.65 -4.42 -11.30
N TYR A 155 4.96 -4.00 -12.52
CA TYR A 155 5.37 -2.62 -12.78
C TYR A 155 4.13 -1.84 -13.18
N ALA A 156 3.67 -0.99 -12.27
CA ALA A 156 2.43 -0.25 -12.40
C ALA A 156 2.71 1.23 -12.64
N SER A 157 2.14 1.77 -13.71
CA SER A 157 2.13 3.22 -13.95
C SER A 157 0.97 3.85 -13.18
N ASN A 158 1.23 4.97 -12.52
CA ASN A 158 0.25 5.81 -11.86
C ASN A 158 0.21 7.15 -12.59
N TRP A 159 -0.87 7.43 -13.31
CA TRP A 159 -0.90 8.51 -14.29
C TRP A 159 -2.17 9.36 -14.24
N ARG A 160 -2.04 10.60 -14.71
CA ARG A 160 -3.15 11.53 -14.97
C ARG A 160 -3.00 12.11 -16.38
N ALA A 161 -4.12 12.29 -17.07
CA ALA A 161 -4.11 12.89 -18.40
C ALA A 161 -3.59 14.33 -18.35
N ASP A 162 -2.81 14.76 -19.34
CA ASP A 162 -2.43 16.17 -19.47
C ASP A 162 -3.67 17.01 -19.83
N PRO A 163 -4.02 18.05 -19.05
CA PRO A 163 -5.10 18.97 -19.39
C PRO A 163 -4.97 19.63 -20.77
N ALA A 164 -3.75 19.76 -21.30
CA ALA A 164 -3.49 20.30 -22.63
C ALA A 164 -3.49 19.24 -23.75
N GLY A 165 -3.72 17.96 -23.42
CA GLY A 165 -3.78 16.86 -24.39
C GLY A 165 -2.43 16.31 -24.85
N GLY A 166 -1.33 16.60 -24.12
CA GLY A 166 -0.03 15.97 -24.32
C GLY A 166 0.13 14.61 -23.63
N ASP A 167 1.39 14.20 -23.46
CA ASP A 167 1.75 12.97 -22.74
C ASP A 167 1.31 13.04 -21.27
N PRO A 168 0.90 11.91 -20.66
CA PRO A 168 0.38 11.92 -19.29
C PRO A 168 1.46 12.27 -18.26
N TYR A 169 1.01 12.89 -17.17
CA TYR A 169 1.82 13.03 -15.96
C TYR A 169 1.81 11.70 -15.22
N GLN A 170 2.95 11.05 -15.04
CA GLN A 170 3.02 9.72 -14.45
C GLN A 170 4.24 9.49 -13.56
N PHE A 171 4.09 8.62 -12.57
CA PHE A 171 5.17 7.98 -11.82
C PHE A 171 4.92 6.48 -11.78
N ASN A 172 5.96 5.69 -11.52
CA ASN A 172 5.84 4.23 -11.53
C ASN A 172 6.07 3.64 -10.14
N ALA A 173 5.32 2.58 -9.84
CA ALA A 173 5.50 1.74 -8.68
C ALA A 173 5.84 0.32 -9.10
N VAL A 174 6.67 -0.36 -8.32
CA VAL A 174 6.79 -1.81 -8.36
C VAL A 174 5.98 -2.36 -7.20
N ALA A 175 4.88 -3.06 -7.52
CA ALA A 175 4.02 -3.70 -6.55
C ALA A 175 4.37 -5.18 -6.41
N MET A 176 4.49 -5.65 -5.17
CA MET A 176 4.70 -7.06 -4.84
C MET A 176 3.47 -7.64 -4.18
N LEU A 177 2.75 -8.55 -4.84
CA LEU A 177 1.53 -9.15 -4.31
C LEU A 177 1.73 -10.64 -4.00
N CYS A 178 1.14 -11.13 -2.91
CA CYS A 178 1.05 -12.57 -2.62
C CYS A 178 -0.40 -13.04 -2.64
N TYR A 179 -0.72 -13.90 -3.60
CA TYR A 179 -2.03 -14.52 -3.78
C TYR A 179 -2.30 -15.57 -2.69
N ALA A 180 -3.54 -15.64 -2.23
CA ALA A 180 -3.96 -16.52 -1.13
C ALA A 180 -5.13 -17.45 -1.50
N GLY A 181 -5.49 -17.52 -2.78
CA GLY A 181 -6.66 -18.26 -3.26
C GLY A 181 -7.96 -17.44 -3.23
N ASN A 182 -9.00 -17.97 -3.86
CA ASN A 182 -10.35 -17.39 -3.88
C ASN A 182 -10.44 -15.95 -4.42
N GLY A 183 -9.52 -15.57 -5.30
CA GLY A 183 -9.43 -14.22 -5.85
C GLY A 183 -8.90 -13.17 -4.85
N GLN A 184 -8.19 -13.59 -3.80
CA GLN A 184 -7.70 -12.70 -2.74
C GLN A 184 -6.18 -12.65 -2.57
N TRP A 185 -5.71 -11.50 -2.10
CA TRP A 185 -4.31 -11.20 -1.79
C TRP A 185 -4.11 -11.14 -0.27
N CYS A 186 -3.06 -11.81 0.23
CA CYS A 186 -2.69 -11.72 1.64
C CYS A 186 -1.57 -10.71 1.90
N TYR A 187 -0.87 -10.26 0.86
CA TYR A 187 0.22 -9.30 0.96
C TYR A 187 0.25 -8.38 -0.24
N GLU A 188 0.56 -7.11 0.01
CA GLU A 188 0.96 -6.13 -1.00
C GLU A 188 2.07 -5.23 -0.44
N GLU A 189 3.04 -4.87 -1.27
CA GLU A 189 4.03 -3.85 -0.96
C GLU A 189 4.30 -3.01 -2.20
N ASP A 190 4.14 -1.71 -2.06
CA ASP A 190 4.28 -0.74 -3.13
C ASP A 190 5.56 0.07 -2.95
N VAL A 191 6.50 -0.13 -3.87
CA VAL A 191 7.79 0.56 -3.86
C VAL A 191 7.83 1.55 -5.01
N TYR A 192 7.93 2.83 -4.67
CA TYR A 192 8.09 3.92 -5.63
C TYR A 192 8.92 5.05 -5.01
N ASN A 193 9.39 5.96 -5.88
CA ASN A 193 10.07 7.16 -5.42
C ASN A 193 9.03 8.21 -5.01
N ALA A 194 8.83 8.40 -3.71
CA ALA A 194 7.86 9.35 -3.18
C ALA A 194 8.14 10.81 -3.61
N LEU A 195 9.41 11.19 -3.81
CA LEU A 195 9.76 12.54 -4.28
C LEU A 195 9.33 12.73 -5.74
N GLU A 196 9.53 11.72 -6.57
CA GLU A 196 9.10 11.73 -7.97
C GLU A 196 7.58 11.80 -8.07
N ALA A 197 6.86 10.95 -7.31
CA ALA A 197 5.41 10.98 -7.24
C ALA A 197 4.89 12.36 -6.82
N GLN A 198 5.48 12.96 -5.79
CA GLN A 198 5.15 14.32 -5.36
C GLN A 198 5.37 15.35 -6.48
N GLN A 199 6.53 15.33 -7.13
CA GLN A 199 6.88 16.29 -8.18
C GLN A 199 5.94 16.20 -9.38
N VAL A 200 5.63 14.99 -9.84
CA VAL A 200 4.72 14.74 -10.96
C VAL A 200 3.33 15.25 -10.65
N MET A 201 2.83 14.95 -9.45
CA MET A 201 1.49 15.36 -9.05
C MET A 201 1.39 16.89 -8.87
N GLN A 202 2.44 17.56 -8.37
CA GLN A 202 2.51 19.02 -8.30
C GLN A 202 2.54 19.67 -9.69
N ALA A 203 3.29 19.07 -10.63
CA ALA A 203 3.35 19.56 -12.01
C ALA A 203 1.99 19.45 -12.71
N HIS A 204 1.28 18.33 -12.53
CA HIS A 204 -0.08 18.15 -13.04
C HIS A 204 -1.06 19.18 -12.45
N ALA A 205 -1.01 19.41 -11.13
CA ALA A 205 -1.86 20.38 -10.45
C ALA A 205 -1.66 21.81 -11.00
N ALA A 206 -0.40 22.22 -11.20
CA ALA A 206 -0.07 23.50 -11.81
C ALA A 206 -0.57 23.61 -13.26
N ALA A 207 -0.42 22.56 -14.07
CA ALA A 207 -0.92 22.51 -15.44
C ALA A 207 -2.45 22.62 -15.50
N LYS A 208 -3.15 21.93 -14.60
CA LYS A 208 -4.63 21.96 -14.50
C LYS A 208 -5.13 23.34 -14.12
N SER A 209 -4.45 24.02 -13.20
CA SER A 209 -4.76 25.41 -12.82
C SER A 209 -4.49 26.42 -13.93
N ALA A 210 -3.49 26.18 -14.79
CA ALA A 210 -3.19 27.06 -15.93
C ALA A 210 -4.15 26.90 -17.11
N ALA A 211 -4.83 25.75 -17.21
CA ALA A 211 -5.76 25.43 -18.29
C ALA A 211 -7.22 25.85 -18.01
N GLY A 212 -7.56 26.18 -16.76
CA GLY A 212 -8.89 26.64 -16.31
C GLY A 212 -8.96 28.15 -16.12
#